data_AF-A0A964Y5L6-F1
#
_entry.id   AF-A0A964Y5L6-F1
#
_cell.length_a   1.000
_cell.length_b   1.000
_cell.length_c   1.000
_cell.angle_alpha   90.00
_cell.angle_beta   90.00
_cell.angle_gamma   90.00
#
_symmetry.space_group_name_H-M   'P 1'
#
loop_
_entity.id
_entity.type
_entity.pdbx_description
1 polymer ?
#
loop_
_entity_poly.entity_id
_entity_poly.type
_entity_poly.pdbx_seq_one_letter_code
_entity_poly.pdbx_strand_id
1 'polypeptide(L)'
;MNSFPLFDSLNKEIPKKDLTMKEKEEFVSKIQEIDDAGRDLVYALIQVFHMKNEKEKLSEELPYKGKRSSVCKGKEDLTWTFTDFPIPLRHILHKFIKMHMQSMEEEKERQKKII
;
A
#
# COMPACT_ATOMS: atom_id res chain seq x y z
N MET A 1 -11.15 -18.51 -1.34
CA MET A 1 -10.13 -17.46 -1.12
C MET A 1 -10.67 -16.53 -0.05
N ASN A 2 -9.92 -16.34 1.04
CA ASN A 2 -10.33 -15.48 2.14
C ASN A 2 -10.68 -14.08 1.61
N SER A 3 -11.87 -13.57 1.97
CA SER A 3 -12.19 -12.17 1.73
C SER A 3 -11.11 -11.33 2.43
N PHE A 4 -10.63 -10.30 1.75
CA PHE A 4 -9.80 -9.27 2.37
C PHE A 4 -10.63 -7.99 2.36
N PRO A 5 -11.46 -7.76 3.40
CA PRO A 5 -12.52 -6.75 3.35
C PRO A 5 -11.98 -5.34 3.10
N LEU A 6 -10.77 -5.04 3.59
CA LEU A 6 -10.08 -3.79 3.34
C LEU A 6 -9.86 -3.58 1.83
N PHE A 7 -9.27 -4.57 1.16
CA PHE A 7 -9.08 -4.51 -0.29
C PHE A 7 -10.40 -4.43 -1.04
N ASP A 8 -11.39 -5.24 -0.65
CA ASP A 8 -12.70 -5.24 -1.31
C ASP A 8 -13.42 -3.88 -1.14
N SER A 9 -13.17 -3.15 -0.05
CA SER A 9 -13.64 -1.78 0.16
C SER A 9 -12.89 -0.77 -0.71
N LEU A 10 -11.55 -0.82 -0.70
CA LEU A 10 -10.70 0.12 -1.45
C LEU A 10 -10.79 -0.05 -2.98
N ASN A 11 -11.07 -1.27 -3.44
CA ASN A 11 -11.16 -1.62 -4.86
C ASN A 11 -12.50 -1.21 -5.50
N LYS A 12 -13.40 -0.56 -4.75
CA LYS A 12 -14.64 -0.01 -5.29
C LYS A 12 -14.39 1.31 -6.01
N GLU A 13 -15.08 1.48 -7.14
CA GLU A 13 -15.18 2.74 -7.87
C GLU A 13 -13.80 3.36 -8.16
N ILE A 14 -12.89 2.55 -8.70
CA ILE A 14 -11.58 3.03 -9.11
C ILE A 14 -11.69 3.76 -10.46
N PRO A 15 -11.19 5.00 -10.57
CA PRO A 15 -11.11 5.70 -11.84
C PRO A 15 -10.19 4.98 -12.83
N LYS A 16 -10.57 4.94 -14.10
CA LYS A 16 -9.70 4.43 -15.18
C LYS A 16 -8.51 5.35 -15.47
N LYS A 17 -8.65 6.64 -15.16
CA LYS A 17 -7.60 7.65 -15.31
C LYS A 17 -6.54 7.46 -14.23
N ASP A 18 -5.27 7.63 -14.57
CA ASP A 18 -4.16 7.58 -13.61
C ASP A 18 -4.19 8.77 -12.63
N LEU A 19 -3.52 8.60 -11.50
CA LEU A 19 -3.31 9.68 -10.54
C LEU A 19 -2.59 10.87 -11.21
N THR A 20 -2.97 12.08 -10.81
CA THR A 20 -2.26 13.30 -11.18
C THR A 20 -0.88 13.33 -10.53
N MET A 21 0.07 14.08 -11.10
CA MET A 21 1.42 14.21 -10.55
C MET A 21 1.41 14.62 -9.06
N LYS A 22 0.55 15.57 -8.70
CA LYS A 22 0.35 16.02 -7.31
C LYS A 22 -0.10 14.89 -6.37
N GLU A 23 -1.01 14.04 -6.81
CA GLU A 23 -1.46 12.88 -6.00
C GLU A 23 -0.36 11.83 -5.85
N LYS A 24 0.49 11.66 -6.88
CA LYS A 24 1.64 10.75 -6.79
C LYS A 24 2.69 11.27 -5.81
N GLU A 25 2.98 12.57 -5.85
CA GLU A 25 3.89 13.21 -4.90
C GLU A 25 3.36 13.12 -3.47
N GLU A 26 2.06 13.40 -3.27
CA GLU A 26 1.38 13.26 -1.98
C GLU A 26 1.47 11.82 -1.44
N PHE A 27 1.31 10.82 -2.31
CA PHE A 27 1.46 9.42 -1.91
C PHE A 27 2.89 9.12 -1.44
N VAL A 28 3.89 9.54 -2.21
CA VAL A 28 5.31 9.25 -1.92
C VAL A 28 5.77 9.92 -0.63
N SER A 29 5.29 11.13 -0.31
CA SER A 29 5.61 11.75 0.98
C SER A 29 4.94 11.02 2.14
N LYS A 30 3.64 10.72 2.03
CA LYS A 30 2.88 10.11 3.13
C LYS A 30 3.26 8.67 3.43
N ILE A 31 3.62 7.87 2.42
CA ILE A 31 4.01 6.46 2.64
C ILE A 31 5.31 6.34 3.46
N GLN A 32 6.12 7.39 3.53
CA GLN A 32 7.31 7.43 4.39
C GLN A 32 6.96 7.67 5.87
N GLU A 33 5.77 8.19 6.16
CA GLU A 33 5.34 8.61 7.49
C GLU A 33 4.43 7.59 8.20
N ILE A 34 3.97 6.56 7.48
CA ILE A 34 3.10 5.52 8.07
C ILE A 34 3.86 4.66 9.09
N ASP A 35 3.12 4.03 9.98
CA ASP A 35 3.64 3.05 10.94
C ASP A 35 3.92 1.68 10.30
N ASP A 36 4.50 0.76 11.08
CA ASP A 36 4.82 -0.60 10.63
C ASP A 36 3.58 -1.36 10.16
N ALA A 37 2.46 -1.24 10.90
CA ALA A 37 1.20 -1.86 10.53
C ALA A 37 0.69 -1.35 9.16
N GLY A 38 0.84 -0.05 8.90
CA GLY A 38 0.55 0.54 7.59
C GLY A 38 1.43 -0.03 6.48
N ARG A 39 2.73 -0.21 6.72
CA ARG A 39 3.67 -0.82 5.75
C ARG A 39 3.30 -2.26 5.42
N ASP A 40 2.97 -3.06 6.44
CA ASP A 40 2.55 -4.45 6.27
C ASP A 40 1.26 -4.55 5.44
N LEU A 41 0.30 -3.64 5.69
CA LEU A 41 -0.95 -3.58 4.93
C LEU A 41 -0.71 -3.13 3.48
N VAL A 42 0.20 -2.19 3.22
CA VAL A 42 0.59 -1.83 1.85
C VAL A 42 1.11 -3.05 1.10
N TYR A 43 2.03 -3.81 1.72
CA TYR A 43 2.56 -5.03 1.13
C TYR A 43 1.45 -6.06 0.86
N ALA A 44 0.55 -6.28 1.83
CA ALA A 44 -0.59 -7.18 1.67
C ALA A 44 -1.52 -6.75 0.53
N LEU A 45 -1.79 -5.45 0.37
CA LEU A 45 -2.61 -4.91 -0.73
C LEU A 45 -1.97 -5.18 -2.10
N ILE A 46 -0.65 -5.02 -2.22
CA ILE A 46 0.10 -5.33 -3.46
C ILE A 46 -0.04 -6.82 -3.80
N GLN A 47 0.17 -7.70 -2.82
CA GLN A 47 0.08 -9.16 -3.00
C GLN A 47 -1.35 -9.59 -3.37
N VAL A 48 -2.36 -9.13 -2.64
CA VAL A 48 -3.76 -9.46 -2.91
C VAL A 48 -4.20 -8.96 -4.28
N PHE A 49 -3.77 -7.76 -4.68
CA PHE A 49 -4.06 -7.24 -6.01
C PHE A 49 -3.46 -8.15 -7.10
N HIS A 50 -2.18 -8.52 -6.97
CA HIS A 50 -1.51 -9.41 -7.91
C HIS A 50 -2.20 -10.78 -8.02
N MET A 51 -2.46 -11.42 -6.88
CA MET A 51 -3.14 -12.74 -6.82
C MET A 51 -4.53 -12.72 -7.46
N LYS A 52 -5.30 -11.63 -7.29
CA LYS A 52 -6.65 -11.52 -7.84
C LYS A 52 -6.67 -11.18 -9.33
N ASN A 53 -5.66 -10.47 -9.86
CA ASN A 53 -5.71 -9.92 -11.22
C ASN A 53 -4.84 -10.69 -12.23
N GLU A 54 -3.73 -11.30 -11.82
CA GLU A 54 -2.75 -11.80 -12.80
C GLU A 54 -2.78 -13.32 -13.04
N LYS A 55 -3.71 -14.07 -12.42
CA LYS A 55 -3.86 -15.54 -12.56
C LYS A 55 -2.57 -16.35 -12.30
N GLU A 56 -1.47 -15.73 -11.92
CA GLU A 56 -0.23 -16.38 -11.56
C GLU A 56 -0.29 -16.87 -10.11
N LYS A 57 0.30 -18.05 -9.88
CA LYS A 57 0.55 -18.54 -8.52
C LYS A 57 1.59 -17.63 -7.88
N LEU A 58 1.51 -17.46 -6.55
CA LEU A 58 2.55 -16.83 -5.74
C LEU A 58 3.92 -17.39 -6.15
N SER A 59 4.66 -16.61 -6.95
CA SER A 59 6.07 -16.84 -7.23
C SER A 59 6.86 -16.42 -6.00
N GLU A 60 8.05 -17.00 -5.81
CA GLU A 60 9.01 -16.45 -4.83
C GLU A 60 9.49 -15.05 -5.22
N GLU A 61 9.26 -14.65 -6.47
CA GLU A 61 9.57 -13.32 -6.99
C GLU A 61 8.53 -12.28 -6.56
N LEU A 62 8.99 -11.06 -6.30
CA LEU A 62 8.10 -9.96 -5.93
C LEU A 62 7.36 -9.44 -7.17
N PRO A 63 6.04 -9.19 -7.09
CA PRO A 63 5.29 -8.65 -8.22
C PRO A 63 5.69 -7.22 -8.53
N TYR A 64 5.36 -6.76 -9.74
CA TYR A 64 5.54 -5.38 -10.20
C TYR A 64 6.99 -4.87 -10.08
N LYS A 65 7.95 -5.73 -10.42
CA LYS A 65 9.40 -5.44 -10.38
C LYS A 65 9.90 -5.05 -8.98
N GLY A 66 9.26 -5.54 -7.92
CA GLY A 66 9.73 -5.35 -6.55
C GLY A 66 11.16 -5.89 -6.38
N LYS A 67 11.96 -5.18 -5.59
CA LYS A 67 13.35 -5.54 -5.31
C LYS A 67 13.53 -5.86 -3.84
N ARG A 68 14.29 -6.91 -3.55
CA ARG A 68 14.80 -7.22 -2.21
C ARG A 68 16.21 -6.65 -2.07
N SER A 69 16.47 -5.97 -0.96
CA SER A 69 17.80 -5.48 -0.61
C SER A 69 18.13 -5.93 0.80
N SER A 70 19.20 -6.72 0.96
CA SER A 70 19.66 -7.13 2.29
C SER A 70 20.32 -5.94 3.00
N VAL A 71 19.76 -5.51 4.13
CA VAL A 71 20.28 -4.37 4.90
C VAL A 71 21.28 -4.83 5.95
N CYS A 72 20.94 -5.90 6.67
CA CYS A 72 21.83 -6.56 7.64
C CYS A 72 21.44 -8.04 7.78
N LYS A 73 22.25 -8.84 8.49
CA LYS A 73 22.01 -10.29 8.65
C LYS A 73 20.59 -10.54 9.17
N GLY A 74 19.73 -11.09 8.31
CA GLY A 74 18.34 -11.43 8.63
C GLY A 74 17.32 -10.31 8.45
N LYS A 75 17.68 -9.14 7.90
CA LYS A 75 16.72 -8.07 7.53
C LYS A 75 16.81 -7.73 6.05
N GLU A 76 15.67 -7.78 5.39
CA GLU A 76 15.51 -7.41 3.99
C GLU A 76 14.59 -6.21 3.88
N ASP A 77 15.01 -5.21 3.10
CA ASP A 77 14.17 -4.12 2.66
C ASP A 77 13.54 -4.48 1.32
N LEU A 78 12.25 -4.18 1.21
CA LEU A 78 11.48 -4.38 0.00
C LEU A 78 11.18 -3.03 -0.63
N THR A 79 11.52 -2.86 -1.90
CA THR A 79 11.32 -1.59 -2.62
C THR A 79 10.56 -1.80 -3.91
N TRP A 80 9.67 -0.85 -4.21
CA TRP A 80 8.93 -0.78 -5.45
C TRP A 80 9.03 0.63 -6.03
N THR A 81 9.07 0.70 -7.36
CA THR A 81 8.89 1.95 -8.07
C THR A 81 7.40 2.16 -8.31
N PHE A 82 6.84 3.24 -7.76
CA PHE A 82 5.40 3.51 -7.82
C PHE A 82 4.82 3.53 -9.24
N THR A 83 5.63 3.94 -10.23
CA THR A 83 5.23 3.99 -11.65
C THR A 83 5.18 2.63 -12.33
N ASP A 84 5.67 1.56 -11.71
CA ASP A 84 5.56 0.20 -12.25
C ASP A 84 4.22 -0.47 -11.88
N PHE A 85 3.47 0.10 -10.92
CA PHE A 85 2.17 -0.44 -10.55
C PHE A 85 1.10 -0.18 -11.62
N PRO A 86 0.14 -1.11 -11.81
CA PRO A 86 -1.07 -0.86 -12.58
C PRO A 86 -1.86 0.33 -12.02
N ILE A 87 -2.54 1.09 -12.89
CA ILE A 87 -3.36 2.25 -12.49
C ILE A 87 -4.32 1.91 -11.34
N PRO A 88 -5.04 0.76 -11.34
CA PRO A 88 -5.94 0.47 -10.25
C PRO A 88 -5.24 0.29 -8.90
N LEU A 89 -4.08 -0.35 -8.89
CA LEU A 89 -3.29 -0.53 -7.68
C LEU A 89 -2.81 0.80 -7.12
N ARG A 90 -2.39 1.74 -7.98
CA ARG A 90 -2.00 3.10 -7.53
C ARG A 90 -3.14 3.81 -6.80
N HIS A 91 -4.37 3.71 -7.33
CA HIS A 91 -5.56 4.28 -6.68
C HIS A 91 -5.87 3.60 -5.35
N ILE A 92 -5.78 2.28 -5.27
CA ILE A 92 -5.99 1.52 -4.02
C ILE A 92 -5.01 1.99 -2.95
N LEU A 93 -3.71 2.03 -3.29
CA LEU A 93 -2.66 2.43 -2.38
C LEU A 93 -2.82 3.89 -1.94
N HIS A 94 -3.15 4.79 -2.86
CA HIS A 94 -3.39 6.20 -2.54
C HIS A 94 -4.62 6.40 -1.63
N LYS A 95 -5.74 5.71 -1.88
CA LYS A 95 -6.91 5.72 -1.00
C LYS A 95 -6.57 5.18 0.40
N PHE A 96 -5.82 4.07 0.46
CA PHE A 96 -5.39 3.47 1.71
C PHE A 96 -4.56 4.43 2.55
N ILE A 97 -3.51 5.03 1.97
CA ILE A 97 -2.62 5.94 2.69
C ILE A 97 -3.38 7.15 3.25
N LYS A 98 -4.32 7.71 2.50
CA LYS A 98 -5.16 8.82 3.00
C LYS A 98 -5.99 8.42 4.22
N MET A 99 -6.66 7.27 4.13
CA MET A 99 -7.48 6.74 5.22
C MET A 99 -6.62 6.39 6.45
N HIS A 100 -5.48 5.74 6.24
CA HIS A 100 -4.58 5.30 7.31
C HIS A 100 -3.96 6.47 8.06
N MET A 101 -3.47 7.49 7.33
CA MET A 101 -2.94 8.72 7.94
C MET A 101 -3.97 9.44 8.79
N GLN A 102 -5.22 9.52 8.33
CA GLN A 102 -6.31 10.10 9.11
C GLN A 102 -6.56 9.30 10.40
N SER A 103 -6.63 7.97 10.31
CA SER A 103 -6.81 7.10 11.48
C SER A 103 -5.66 7.26 12.49
N MET A 104 -4.42 7.40 12.01
CA MET A 104 -3.25 7.63 12.87
C MET A 104 -3.34 8.96 13.61
N GLU A 105 -3.81 10.02 12.96
CA GLU A 105 -3.95 11.33 13.60
C GLU A 105 -5.08 11.32 14.64
N GLU A 106 -6.24 10.76 14.30
CA GLU A 106 -7.36 10.62 15.23
C GLU A 106 -6.96 9.82 16.48
N GLU A 107 -6.13 8.79 16.31
CA GLU A 107 -5.62 7.98 17.42
C GLU A 107 -4.66 8.79 18.31
N LYS A 108 -3.76 9.57 17.73
CA LYS A 108 -2.90 10.50 18.48
C LYS A 108 -3.73 11.53 19.25
N GLU A 109 -4.79 12.07 18.67
CA GLU A 109 -5.68 13.01 19.35
C GLU A 109 -6.45 12.38 20.50
N ARG A 110 -6.93 11.14 20.35
CA ARG A 110 -7.60 10.40 21.43
C ARG A 110 -6.67 10.17 22.61
N GLN A 111 -5.41 9.79 22.36
CA GLN A 111 -4.43 9.57 23.41
C GLN A 111 -4.09 10.86 24.18
N LYS A 112 -4.01 12.00 23.49
CA LYS A 112 -3.79 13.33 24.13
C LYS A 112 -4.92 13.76 25.07
N LYS A 113 -6.15 13.29 24.88
CA LYS A 113 -7.32 13.65 25.71
C LYS A 113 -7.44 12.80 26.98
N ILE A 114 -6.67 11.73 27.09
CA ILE A 114 -6.70 10.78 28.21
C ILE A 114 -5.58 11.10 29.23
N ILE A 115 -4.66 12.00 28.88
CA ILE A 115 -3.56 12.52 29.73
C ILE A 115 -3.93 13.91 30.22
#